data_AF-C7Q012-F1
#
_entry.id   AF-C7Q012-F1
#
_cell.length_a   1.000
_cell.length_b   1.000
_cell.length_c   1.000
_cell.angle_alpha   90.00
_cell.angle_beta   90.00
_cell.angle_gamma   90.00
#
_symmetry.space_group_name_H-M   'P 1'
#
loop_
_entity.id
_entity.type
_entity.pdbx_description
1 polymer ?
#
loop_
_entity_poly.entity_id
_entity_poly.type
_entity_poly.pdbx_seq_one_letter_code
_entity_poly.pdbx_strand_id
1 'polypeptide(L)'
;MSAFSKRAVIITTTVVAVAAGGTAVAVSRSGSGGTHKAGVAADGSPGAPVTTTAASASDAAAAPATPPTSGTPTSAAGTPAPSDSGALGAFADDGTTPLTDFPSMVKFSQALGSGSHIVTTIDPKYQRAAADAVSAKPLSGMVVLQADTGKILAMASNGPADLAYHAARAPGSTFKVVTAEALLRGGMTPNSAAPCPSKDKDYPITNDETSTVNLKATLHWGFVFSCNTSFTGLFDKAADTPVSQESTKYFGLNQPWDLGLGATLYGVVDGVAANVPTAKGQDFAAELFGQGAITMSPLNMASVAATVDAGQFHQPYLVTGTKPTAHAQPLGKTVDSELKSMMRDVVTEGTAHDSFSAVTPAVSAKTGTAQATGGEDSWMIAFQGNIAVACLVEGGGFGDKAAGPEIAAMLNAANGH
;
A
#
# COMPACT_ATOMS: atom_id res chain seq x y z
N MET A 1 9.82 51.66 22.94
CA MET A 1 10.49 51.90 21.64
C MET A 1 11.83 51.18 21.73
N SER A 2 12.03 50.08 21.00
CA SER A 2 12.71 50.01 19.68
C SER A 2 14.22 50.27 19.78
N ALA A 3 15.13 49.48 19.18
CA ALA A 3 14.95 48.32 18.31
C ALA A 3 16.21 47.41 18.31
N PHE A 4 16.04 46.11 18.06
CA PHE A 4 17.14 45.20 17.71
C PHE A 4 17.33 45.19 16.18
N SER A 5 18.56 45.38 15.72
CA SER A 5 18.92 45.21 14.31
C SER A 5 19.07 43.72 14.00
N LYS A 6 18.22 43.18 13.11
CA LYS A 6 18.43 41.86 12.48
C LYS A 6 19.16 42.07 11.16
N ARG A 7 20.33 41.45 10.99
CA ARG A 7 20.92 41.20 9.66
C ARG A 7 20.25 39.97 9.04
N ALA A 8 20.01 40.03 7.74
CA ALA A 8 19.39 38.94 6.98
C ALA A 8 20.39 37.80 6.70
N VAL A 9 19.87 36.58 6.61
CA VAL A 9 20.49 35.41 5.96
C VAL A 9 19.45 34.82 5.02
N ILE A 10 19.86 34.44 3.82
CA ILE A 10 18.97 33.97 2.75
C ILE A 10 19.05 32.44 2.65
N ILE A 11 17.88 31.81 2.87
CA ILE A 11 17.36 30.53 2.35
C ILE A 11 18.37 29.39 2.04
N THR A 12 18.25 28.29 2.79
CA THR A 12 18.05 26.93 2.22
C THR A 12 17.16 26.10 3.17
N THR A 13 16.37 25.17 2.63
CA THR A 13 15.38 24.35 3.36
C THR A 13 15.96 23.52 4.51
N THR A 14 15.41 23.68 5.72
CA THR A 14 15.70 22.85 6.90
C THR A 14 14.44 22.65 7.74
N VAL A 15 13.89 21.43 7.78
CA VAL A 15 12.83 21.08 8.74
C VAL A 15 13.48 20.81 10.10
N VAL A 16 13.39 21.76 11.03
CA VAL A 16 13.89 21.62 12.40
C VAL A 16 12.82 20.98 13.28
N ALA A 17 13.02 19.72 13.67
CA ALA A 17 12.24 19.11 14.74
C ALA A 17 12.75 19.62 16.11
N VAL A 18 12.07 20.61 16.69
CA VAL A 18 12.34 21.08 18.06
C VAL A 18 11.57 20.22 19.05
N ALA A 19 12.28 19.43 19.85
CA ALA A 19 11.69 18.73 20.99
C ALA A 19 11.34 19.73 22.11
N ALA A 20 10.08 20.16 22.15
CA ALA A 20 9.54 20.90 23.30
C ALA A 20 9.19 19.91 24.42
N GLY A 21 10.00 19.89 25.48
CA GLY A 21 9.77 19.00 26.62
C GLY A 21 8.67 19.50 27.56
N GLY A 22 8.02 18.55 28.25
CA GLY A 22 7.35 18.81 29.54
C GLY A 22 5.82 18.67 29.54
N THR A 23 5.34 17.84 30.48
CA THR A 23 3.94 17.72 30.97
C THR A 23 2.85 17.33 29.97
N ALA A 24 2.41 16.08 30.06
CA ALA A 24 1.12 15.64 29.53
C ALA A 24 -0.02 16.03 30.49
N VAL A 25 -1.09 16.61 29.95
CA VAL A 25 -2.39 16.71 30.62
C VAL A 25 -3.41 16.03 29.71
N ALA A 26 -3.97 14.92 30.18
CA ALA A 26 -5.05 14.23 29.47
C ALA A 26 -6.38 14.93 29.76
N VAL A 27 -7.15 15.23 28.71
CA VAL A 27 -8.56 15.60 28.82
C VAL A 27 -9.36 14.75 27.85
N SER A 28 -10.29 13.96 28.39
CA SER A 28 -11.19 13.13 27.62
C SER A 28 -12.33 13.95 27.00
N ARG A 29 -12.88 13.44 25.89
CA ARG A 29 -13.95 14.07 25.13
C ARG A 29 -15.28 13.92 25.87
N SER A 30 -15.94 15.05 26.15
CA SER A 30 -17.35 15.11 26.58
C SER A 30 -18.10 16.12 25.70
N GLY A 31 -19.39 15.86 25.44
CA GLY A 31 -20.15 16.49 24.37
C GLY A 31 -20.83 17.82 24.73
N SER A 32 -21.60 18.31 23.75
CA SER A 32 -22.49 19.49 23.76
C SER A 32 -21.80 20.86 23.77
N GLY A 33 -21.97 21.59 22.66
CA GLY A 33 -21.71 23.02 22.60
C GLY A 33 -22.93 23.79 23.13
N GLY A 34 -22.73 24.53 24.21
CA GLY A 34 -23.62 25.60 24.67
C GLY A 34 -22.82 26.90 24.80
N THR A 35 -23.35 28.00 24.27
CA THR A 35 -22.66 29.29 24.25
C THR A 35 -22.55 29.92 25.65
N HIS A 36 -21.45 30.62 25.98
CA HIS A 36 -21.46 32.07 26.28
C HIS A 36 -20.12 32.66 26.79
N LYS A 37 -19.81 33.85 26.26
CA LYS A 37 -19.14 35.04 26.84
C LYS A 37 -17.72 34.96 27.43
N ALA A 38 -16.94 35.97 27.06
CA ALA A 38 -15.63 36.33 27.61
C ALA A 38 -15.72 37.11 28.94
N GLY A 39 -14.62 37.12 29.68
CA GLY A 39 -14.37 38.01 30.82
C GLY A 39 -12.86 38.09 31.13
N VAL A 40 -12.35 39.30 31.38
CA VAL A 40 -10.93 39.59 31.68
C VAL A 40 -10.86 40.36 33.00
N ALA A 41 -9.97 39.95 33.92
CA ALA A 41 -9.39 40.81 34.97
C ALA A 41 -8.16 40.13 35.64
N ALA A 42 -7.18 40.93 36.07
CA ALA A 42 -6.09 40.58 37.01
C ALA A 42 -6.52 40.97 38.47
N ASP A 43 -5.79 40.82 39.58
CA ASP A 43 -4.47 40.28 39.98
C ASP A 43 -4.55 39.75 41.46
N GLY A 44 -3.53 39.41 42.27
CA GLY A 44 -2.06 39.44 42.12
C GLY A 44 -1.25 39.14 43.41
N SER A 45 -0.48 38.03 43.42
CA SER A 45 0.66 37.73 44.35
C SER A 45 0.39 37.47 45.86
N PRO A 46 1.37 36.95 46.64
CA PRO A 46 2.07 35.66 46.44
C PRO A 46 2.20 34.81 47.73
N GLY A 47 2.50 33.51 47.61
CA GLY A 47 2.85 32.64 48.75
C GLY A 47 3.58 31.35 48.34
N ALA A 48 4.61 30.97 49.09
CA ALA A 48 5.47 29.79 48.87
C ALA A 48 6.12 29.38 50.22
N PRO A 49 6.83 28.23 50.34
CA PRO A 49 6.85 27.01 49.51
C PRO A 49 6.51 25.74 50.33
N VAL A 50 6.29 24.58 49.68
CA VAL A 50 6.41 23.25 50.36
C VAL A 50 7.02 22.20 49.42
N THR A 51 8.07 21.55 49.92
CA THR A 51 8.69 20.32 49.39
C THR A 51 8.16 19.08 50.13
N THR A 52 8.07 17.92 49.47
CA THR A 52 8.17 16.62 50.17
C THR A 52 8.89 15.57 49.32
N THR A 53 9.71 14.76 50.01
CA THR A 53 10.50 13.65 49.45
C THR A 53 10.32 12.43 50.36
N ALA A 54 10.15 11.24 49.76
CA ALA A 54 10.39 9.88 50.25
C ALA A 54 10.08 9.47 51.72
N ALA A 55 9.45 8.29 51.87
CA ALA A 55 9.53 7.45 53.07
C ALA A 55 9.60 5.95 52.68
N SER A 56 10.17 5.12 53.54
CA SER A 56 10.67 3.76 53.26
C SER A 56 9.83 2.60 53.85
N ALA A 57 10.18 1.36 53.49
CA ALA A 57 9.48 0.11 53.80
C ALA A 57 9.81 -0.54 55.17
N SER A 58 9.00 -1.53 55.60
CA SER A 58 9.43 -2.84 56.16
C SER A 58 8.25 -3.76 56.56
N ASP A 59 8.54 -5.03 56.88
CA ASP A 59 7.65 -6.21 56.89
C ASP A 59 6.88 -6.51 58.20
N ALA A 60 5.87 -7.40 58.13
CA ALA A 60 5.71 -8.62 58.97
C ALA A 60 4.41 -9.41 58.66
N ALA A 61 4.34 -10.70 59.03
CA ALA A 61 3.32 -11.67 58.57
C ALA A 61 2.53 -12.38 59.70
N ALA A 62 1.34 -12.93 59.38
CA ALA A 62 0.75 -14.14 60.00
C ALA A 62 -0.52 -14.63 59.24
N ALA A 63 -0.82 -15.94 59.33
CA ALA A 63 -2.01 -16.66 58.80
C ALA A 63 -2.70 -17.44 59.98
N PRO A 64 -3.65 -18.41 59.83
CA PRO A 64 -4.35 -18.96 58.64
C PRO A 64 -5.87 -19.30 58.81
N ALA A 65 -6.57 -19.70 57.73
CA ALA A 65 -7.63 -20.75 57.67
C ALA A 65 -8.14 -20.99 56.21
N THR A 66 -8.75 -22.15 55.93
CA THR A 66 -9.00 -22.77 54.59
C THR A 66 -10.43 -23.40 54.49
N PRO A 67 -10.85 -24.10 53.41
CA PRO A 67 -10.79 -23.93 51.93
C PRO A 67 -12.25 -24.04 51.31
N PRO A 68 -12.53 -24.35 50.01
CA PRO A 68 -11.72 -24.60 48.77
C PRO A 68 -12.12 -23.65 47.60
N THR A 69 -11.90 -23.84 46.27
CA THR A 69 -11.57 -25.02 45.42
C THR A 69 -10.84 -24.62 44.11
N SER A 70 -10.54 -25.62 43.26
CA SER A 70 -10.11 -25.63 41.83
C SER A 70 -10.26 -24.37 40.95
N GLY A 71 -9.34 -24.02 40.04
CA GLY A 71 -8.06 -24.65 39.67
C GLY A 71 -7.74 -24.48 38.17
N THR A 72 -6.70 -23.68 37.83
CA THR A 72 -6.25 -23.40 36.44
C THR A 72 -4.72 -23.17 36.42
N PRO A 73 -3.96 -23.55 35.38
CA PRO A 73 -2.49 -23.48 35.40
C PRO A 73 -1.91 -22.08 35.15
N THR A 74 -0.73 -21.84 35.73
CA THR A 74 0.04 -20.59 35.69
C THR A 74 1.00 -20.48 34.50
N SER A 75 1.28 -19.25 34.08
CA SER A 75 2.57 -18.86 33.47
C SER A 75 3.09 -17.61 34.17
N ALA A 76 4.42 -17.49 34.30
CA ALA A 76 5.06 -16.56 35.22
C ALA A 76 5.35 -15.18 34.60
N ALA A 77 5.35 -14.14 35.44
CA ALA A 77 5.73 -12.79 35.05
C ALA A 77 7.25 -12.65 34.88
N GLY A 78 7.67 -12.07 33.75
CA GLY A 78 9.01 -11.54 33.55
C GLY A 78 9.09 -10.04 33.85
N THR A 79 10.28 -9.58 34.24
CA THR A 79 10.63 -8.19 34.57
C THR A 79 10.15 -7.18 33.50
N PRO A 80 9.67 -5.97 33.88
CA PRO A 80 9.32 -4.95 32.91
C PRO A 80 10.55 -4.47 32.12
N ALA A 81 10.46 -4.54 30.79
CA ALA A 81 11.41 -3.89 29.89
C ALA A 81 11.27 -2.35 29.96
N PRO A 82 12.34 -1.58 29.65
CA PRO A 82 12.24 -0.13 29.57
C PRO A 82 11.25 0.29 28.48
N SER A 83 10.39 1.25 28.80
CA SER A 83 9.40 1.79 27.87
C SER A 83 10.05 2.80 26.91
N ASP A 84 10.59 2.31 25.80
CA ASP A 84 11.00 3.17 24.69
C ASP A 84 9.75 3.78 24.04
N SER A 85 9.44 5.02 24.39
CA SER A 85 8.40 5.82 23.75
C SER A 85 8.91 6.32 22.39
N GLY A 86 8.92 5.42 21.41
CA GLY A 86 9.23 5.73 20.02
C GLY A 86 8.24 6.77 19.46
N ALA A 87 8.75 7.89 18.98
CA ALA A 87 7.94 8.91 18.33
C ALA A 87 7.41 8.39 16.98
N LEU A 88 6.10 8.52 16.75
CA LEU A 88 5.49 8.27 15.45
C LEU A 88 5.88 9.38 14.48
N GLY A 89 6.56 9.03 13.39
CA GLY A 89 6.91 9.97 12.32
C GLY A 89 5.81 10.01 11.27
N ALA A 90 5.20 11.17 11.06
CA ALA A 90 4.52 11.45 9.79
C ALA A 90 5.57 11.99 8.80
N PHE A 91 5.62 11.43 7.58
CA PHE A 91 6.72 11.65 6.64
C PHE A 91 6.33 12.56 5.48
N ALA A 92 6.70 13.85 5.55
CA ALA A 92 7.02 14.72 4.42
C ALA A 92 7.44 16.12 4.93
N ASP A 93 8.23 16.87 4.14
CA ASP A 93 7.89 18.22 3.65
C ASP A 93 9.07 18.83 2.86
N ASP A 94 8.78 19.70 1.89
CA ASP A 94 9.75 20.53 1.16
C ASP A 94 10.11 21.84 1.89
N GLY A 95 9.58 22.02 3.10
CA GLY A 95 9.81 23.13 4.01
C GLY A 95 8.77 24.25 3.91
N THR A 96 7.64 24.03 3.23
CA THR A 96 6.63 25.06 3.01
C THR A 96 5.22 24.70 3.51
N THR A 97 4.89 23.44 3.78
CA THR A 97 3.51 23.00 4.08
C THR A 97 3.41 22.18 5.38
N PRO A 98 2.72 22.67 6.42
CA PRO A 98 2.52 21.91 7.66
C PRO A 98 1.77 20.58 7.44
N LEU A 99 2.29 19.50 8.02
CA LEU A 99 1.72 18.14 7.97
C LEU A 99 0.31 18.00 8.57
N THR A 100 -0.25 19.04 9.19
CA THR A 100 -1.61 19.04 9.74
C THR A 100 -2.71 18.89 8.68
N ASP A 101 -2.38 19.12 7.42
CA ASP A 101 -3.35 19.30 6.34
C ASP A 101 -3.59 18.01 5.53
N PHE A 102 -2.92 16.89 5.86
CA PHE A 102 -3.02 15.61 5.16
C PHE A 102 -3.45 14.45 6.10
N PRO A 103 -4.76 14.25 6.35
CA PRO A 103 -5.25 13.23 7.28
C PRO A 103 -5.06 11.77 6.80
N SER A 104 -4.80 11.54 5.51
CA SER A 104 -4.71 10.23 4.85
C SER A 104 -3.28 9.75 4.53
N MET A 105 -2.27 10.28 5.25
CA MET A 105 -0.87 9.85 5.15
C MET A 105 -0.63 8.50 5.86
N VAL A 106 0.11 7.60 5.20
CA VAL A 106 0.70 6.40 5.84
C VAL A 106 1.72 6.82 6.91
N LYS A 107 1.74 6.11 8.04
CA LYS A 107 2.62 6.40 9.17
C LYS A 107 3.75 5.39 9.26
N PHE A 108 4.95 5.85 9.58
CA PHE A 108 6.06 4.97 9.94
C PHE A 108 6.71 5.45 11.24
N SER A 109 7.61 4.66 11.80
CA SER A 109 8.43 5.10 12.93
C SER A 109 9.88 4.62 12.75
N GLN A 110 10.81 5.53 12.95
CA GLN A 110 12.24 5.25 12.93
C GLN A 110 12.88 6.04 14.09
N ALA A 111 13.69 5.36 14.91
CA ALA A 111 14.43 6.01 15.97
C ALA A 111 15.55 6.86 15.36
N LEU A 112 15.36 8.19 15.36
CA LEU A 112 16.34 9.15 14.88
C LEU A 112 17.13 9.78 16.03
N GLY A 113 18.43 9.97 15.83
CA GLY A 113 19.22 10.82 16.70
C GLY A 113 18.82 12.29 16.56
N SER A 114 18.91 13.08 17.63
CA SER A 114 18.61 14.52 17.61
C SER A 114 19.34 15.26 16.49
N GLY A 115 18.58 15.99 15.66
CA GLY A 115 19.13 16.73 14.51
C GLY A 115 19.27 15.91 13.21
N SER A 116 18.77 14.68 13.15
CA SER A 116 18.70 13.91 11.91
C SER A 116 17.57 14.42 11.00
N HIS A 117 17.83 14.46 9.69
CA HIS A 117 16.81 14.77 8.68
C HIS A 117 16.61 13.57 7.75
N ILE A 118 15.35 13.18 7.50
CA ILE A 118 14.99 12.19 6.47
C ILE A 118 14.46 12.97 5.26
N VAL A 119 15.08 12.77 4.10
CA VAL A 119 14.57 13.27 2.81
C VAL A 119 13.92 12.11 2.09
N THR A 120 12.61 12.22 1.83
CA THR A 120 11.82 11.19 1.15
C THR A 120 11.70 11.46 -0.36
N THR A 121 11.17 10.48 -1.08
CA THR A 121 10.82 10.55 -2.50
C THR A 121 9.42 11.09 -2.76
N ILE A 122 8.64 11.36 -1.70
CA ILE A 122 7.26 11.83 -1.80
C ILE A 122 7.23 13.17 -2.54
N ASP A 123 6.38 13.24 -3.55
CA ASP A 123 6.09 14.46 -4.30
C ASP A 123 4.75 15.03 -3.80
N PRO A 124 4.71 16.27 -3.25
CA PRO A 124 3.50 16.86 -2.68
C PRO A 124 2.31 16.93 -3.65
N LYS A 125 2.57 17.01 -4.98
CA LYS A 125 1.52 17.06 -6.01
C LYS A 125 0.82 15.71 -6.13
N TYR A 126 1.58 14.62 -6.28
CA TYR A 126 1.03 13.26 -6.33
C TYR A 126 0.44 12.84 -4.98
N GLN A 127 1.07 13.22 -3.86
CA GLN A 127 0.57 12.89 -2.52
C GLN A 127 -0.78 13.55 -2.23
N ARG A 128 -0.97 14.83 -2.59
CA ARG A 128 -2.28 15.49 -2.46
C ARG A 128 -3.33 14.84 -3.35
N ALA A 129 -3.02 14.62 -4.63
CA ALA A 129 -3.94 13.98 -5.57
C ALA A 129 -4.37 12.57 -5.12
N ALA A 130 -3.43 11.77 -4.58
CA ALA A 130 -3.72 10.45 -4.04
C ALA A 130 -4.54 10.53 -2.74
N ALA A 131 -4.19 11.43 -1.82
CA ALA A 131 -4.90 11.66 -0.56
C ALA A 131 -6.36 12.09 -0.77
N ASP A 132 -6.60 12.97 -1.74
CA ASP A 132 -7.94 13.42 -2.13
C ASP A 132 -8.73 12.28 -2.80
N ALA A 133 -8.09 11.51 -3.68
CA ALA A 133 -8.74 10.38 -4.37
C ALA A 133 -9.20 9.27 -3.39
N VAL A 134 -8.32 8.78 -2.51
CA VAL A 134 -8.68 7.71 -1.54
C VAL A 134 -9.73 8.16 -0.53
N SER A 135 -9.94 9.48 -0.35
CA SER A 135 -10.99 10.01 0.54
C SER A 135 -12.41 9.60 0.11
N ALA A 136 -12.59 9.22 -1.16
CA ALA A 136 -13.88 8.83 -1.73
C ALA A 136 -14.45 7.50 -1.17
N LYS A 137 -13.61 6.62 -0.60
CA LYS A 137 -14.01 5.31 -0.04
C LYS A 137 -13.35 5.05 1.31
N PRO A 138 -14.07 4.54 2.33
CA PRO A 138 -13.60 4.50 3.71
C PRO A 138 -12.55 3.41 4.03
N LEU A 139 -12.22 2.56 3.06
CA LEU A 139 -11.23 1.47 3.14
C LEU A 139 -10.44 1.42 1.84
N SER A 140 -9.78 2.52 1.49
CA SER A 140 -8.96 2.66 0.28
C SER A 140 -7.47 2.80 0.60
N GLY A 141 -6.62 2.24 -0.27
CA GLY A 141 -5.18 2.41 -0.23
C GLY A 141 -4.61 2.59 -1.65
N MET A 142 -3.82 3.64 -1.87
CA MET A 142 -3.21 3.96 -3.16
C MET A 142 -1.70 4.21 -3.01
N VAL A 143 -0.94 3.75 -4.01
CA VAL A 143 0.49 4.03 -4.15
C VAL A 143 0.78 4.55 -5.56
N VAL A 144 1.62 5.58 -5.65
CA VAL A 144 2.12 6.15 -6.91
C VAL A 144 3.65 6.03 -6.95
N LEU A 145 4.18 5.46 -8.03
CA LEU A 145 5.60 5.25 -8.28
C LEU A 145 6.08 5.98 -9.53
N GLN A 146 7.33 6.43 -9.52
CA GLN A 146 8.09 6.74 -10.74
C GLN A 146 8.70 5.44 -11.28
N ALA A 147 8.29 5.00 -12.47
CA ALA A 147 8.55 3.63 -12.93
C ALA A 147 10.03 3.33 -13.21
N ASP A 148 10.74 4.24 -13.88
CA ASP A 148 12.16 4.10 -14.27
C ASP A 148 13.17 4.23 -13.11
N THR A 149 12.70 4.55 -11.90
CA THR A 149 13.57 4.67 -10.71
C THR A 149 13.10 3.86 -9.51
N GLY A 150 11.81 3.58 -9.38
CA GLY A 150 11.24 3.03 -8.15
C GLY A 150 11.00 4.06 -7.04
N LYS A 151 11.07 5.38 -7.31
CA LYS A 151 10.68 6.37 -6.29
C LYS A 151 9.22 6.22 -5.93
N ILE A 152 8.93 6.17 -4.63
CA ILE A 152 7.56 6.27 -4.12
C ILE A 152 7.17 7.76 -4.09
N LEU A 153 6.34 8.19 -5.03
CA LEU A 153 5.89 9.57 -5.17
C LEU A 153 4.71 9.87 -4.25
N ALA A 154 3.86 8.89 -3.98
CA ALA A 154 2.78 9.00 -3.01
C ALA A 154 2.43 7.65 -2.37
N MET A 155 2.01 7.69 -1.10
CA MET A 155 1.28 6.62 -0.43
C MET A 155 0.15 7.23 0.40
N ALA A 156 -1.08 6.89 0.06
CA ALA A 156 -2.27 7.43 0.73
C ALA A 156 -3.19 6.28 1.15
N SER A 157 -3.76 6.37 2.35
CA SER A 157 -4.78 5.42 2.83
C SER A 157 -5.92 6.16 3.50
N ASN A 158 -7.14 5.66 3.29
CA ASN A 158 -8.33 6.11 3.99
C ASN A 158 -8.96 4.92 4.70
N GLY A 159 -9.09 5.03 6.02
CA GLY A 159 -9.50 3.95 6.90
C GLY A 159 -8.61 3.84 8.15
N PRO A 160 -8.87 2.86 9.03
CA PRO A 160 -8.10 2.65 10.26
C PRO A 160 -6.76 1.93 10.05
N ALA A 161 -6.50 1.39 8.86
CA ALA A 161 -5.28 0.67 8.50
C ALA A 161 -4.61 1.33 7.28
N ASP A 162 -3.28 1.30 7.25
CA ASP A 162 -2.48 1.86 6.15
C ASP A 162 -2.44 0.87 4.96
N LEU A 163 -3.61 0.68 4.32
CA LEU A 163 -3.85 -0.30 3.26
C LEU A 163 -2.87 -0.19 2.09
N ALA A 164 -2.41 1.03 1.74
CA ALA A 164 -1.42 1.26 0.70
C ALA A 164 -0.12 0.45 0.88
N TYR A 165 0.24 0.17 2.14
CA TYR A 165 1.49 -0.50 2.50
C TYR A 165 1.26 -1.88 3.13
N HIS A 166 0.37 -1.97 4.12
CA HIS A 166 0.19 -3.15 4.98
C HIS A 166 -0.90 -4.14 4.53
N ALA A 167 -1.61 -3.89 3.42
CA ALA A 167 -2.62 -4.84 2.95
C ALA A 167 -1.99 -6.18 2.52
N ALA A 168 -2.60 -7.30 2.94
CA ALA A 168 -2.44 -8.60 2.31
C ALA A 168 -3.81 -9.06 1.84
N ARG A 169 -4.18 -8.65 0.63
CA ARG A 169 -5.39 -9.10 -0.04
C ARG A 169 -5.00 -9.83 -1.31
N ALA A 170 -5.87 -10.72 -1.77
CA ALA A 170 -5.70 -11.32 -3.08
C ALA A 170 -5.75 -10.19 -4.14
N PRO A 171 -4.75 -10.04 -5.02
CA PRO A 171 -4.72 -8.98 -6.05
C PRO A 171 -5.78 -9.18 -7.15
N GLY A 172 -6.38 -10.38 -7.21
CA GLY A 172 -7.33 -10.77 -8.24
C GLY A 172 -6.76 -10.58 -9.64
N SER A 173 -7.63 -10.24 -10.59
CA SER A 173 -7.26 -10.16 -12.01
C SER A 173 -6.19 -9.11 -12.37
N THR A 174 -5.70 -8.28 -11.45
CA THR A 174 -4.49 -7.45 -11.69
C THR A 174 -3.24 -8.32 -11.82
N PHE A 175 -3.17 -9.44 -11.11
CA PHE A 175 -2.06 -10.39 -11.15
C PHE A 175 -1.93 -11.15 -12.48
N LYS A 176 -2.96 -11.10 -13.34
CA LYS A 176 -2.89 -11.63 -14.71
C LYS A 176 -1.79 -10.98 -15.55
N VAL A 177 -1.24 -9.83 -15.13
CA VAL A 177 0.01 -9.27 -15.70
C VAL A 177 1.18 -10.25 -15.53
N VAL A 178 1.38 -10.79 -14.33
CA VAL A 178 2.45 -11.76 -14.04
C VAL A 178 2.16 -13.10 -14.73
N THR A 179 0.90 -13.56 -14.72
CA THR A 179 0.56 -14.81 -15.43
C THR A 179 0.71 -14.68 -16.95
N ALA A 180 0.33 -13.54 -17.55
CA ALA A 180 0.52 -13.30 -18.97
C ALA A 180 2.01 -13.19 -19.34
N GLU A 181 2.81 -12.52 -18.51
CA GLU A 181 4.27 -12.45 -18.65
C GLU A 181 4.90 -13.85 -18.72
N ALA A 182 4.57 -14.71 -17.75
CA ALA A 182 5.01 -16.10 -17.71
C ALA A 182 4.59 -16.88 -18.97
N LEU A 183 3.31 -16.80 -19.37
CA LEU A 183 2.80 -17.50 -20.55
C LEU A 183 3.47 -17.04 -21.86
N LEU A 184 3.70 -15.73 -22.03
CA LEU A 184 4.44 -15.18 -23.17
C LEU A 184 5.89 -15.69 -23.18
N ARG A 185 6.54 -15.73 -22.01
CA ARG A 185 7.89 -16.29 -21.86
C ARG A 185 7.95 -17.80 -22.11
N GLY A 186 6.88 -18.53 -21.79
CA GLY A 186 6.64 -19.92 -22.17
C GLY A 186 6.41 -20.15 -23.68
N GLY A 187 6.49 -19.10 -24.49
CA GLY A 187 6.37 -19.16 -25.96
C GLY A 187 4.94 -19.01 -26.49
N MET A 188 3.98 -18.59 -25.64
CA MET A 188 2.70 -18.11 -26.13
C MET A 188 2.84 -16.69 -26.72
N THR A 189 1.80 -16.26 -27.43
CA THR A 189 1.65 -14.90 -27.96
C THR A 189 0.26 -14.37 -27.57
N PRO A 190 -0.01 -13.07 -27.68
CA PRO A 190 -1.35 -12.51 -27.47
C PRO A 190 -2.44 -13.18 -28.34
N ASN A 191 -2.05 -13.74 -29.50
CA ASN A 191 -2.95 -14.45 -30.44
C ASN A 191 -3.11 -15.96 -30.15
N SER A 192 -2.37 -16.52 -29.19
CA SER A 192 -2.50 -17.93 -28.82
C SER A 192 -3.88 -18.21 -28.22
N ALA A 193 -4.47 -19.37 -28.53
CA ALA A 193 -5.80 -19.73 -28.06
C ALA A 193 -5.87 -19.86 -26.53
N ALA A 194 -6.87 -19.24 -25.92
CA ALA A 194 -7.17 -19.29 -24.49
C ALA A 194 -8.70 -19.26 -24.28
N PRO A 195 -9.43 -20.34 -24.62
CA PRO A 195 -10.89 -20.36 -24.60
C PRO A 195 -11.47 -19.94 -23.25
N CYS A 196 -12.54 -19.14 -23.29
CA CYS A 196 -13.24 -18.62 -22.10
C CYS A 196 -14.62 -19.30 -21.94
N PRO A 197 -14.71 -20.51 -21.36
CA PRO A 197 -15.98 -21.12 -20.93
C PRO A 197 -16.53 -20.42 -19.68
N SER A 198 -17.80 -20.61 -19.33
CA SER A 198 -18.39 -20.03 -18.11
C SER A 198 -17.84 -20.62 -16.81
N LYS A 199 -17.28 -21.83 -16.87
CA LYS A 199 -16.69 -22.57 -15.75
C LYS A 199 -15.43 -23.30 -16.20
N ASP A 200 -14.47 -23.44 -15.30
CA ASP A 200 -13.34 -24.36 -15.47
C ASP A 200 -13.83 -25.82 -15.50
N LYS A 201 -13.01 -26.72 -16.08
CA LYS A 201 -13.34 -28.13 -16.27
C LYS A 201 -12.86 -29.04 -15.12
N ASP A 202 -11.80 -28.66 -14.41
CA ASP A 202 -11.14 -29.47 -13.39
C ASP A 202 -11.34 -28.89 -11.98
N TYR A 203 -11.52 -27.56 -11.88
CA TYR A 203 -11.54 -26.81 -10.63
C TYR A 203 -12.85 -26.04 -10.43
N PRO A 204 -13.26 -25.72 -9.18
CA PRO A 204 -14.51 -25.02 -8.89
C PRO A 204 -14.40 -23.50 -9.15
N ILE A 205 -13.92 -23.12 -10.34
CA ILE A 205 -13.62 -21.74 -10.73
C ILE A 205 -14.62 -21.32 -11.81
N THR A 206 -15.30 -20.20 -11.60
CA THR A 206 -16.20 -19.59 -12.57
C THR A 206 -15.56 -18.37 -13.22
N ASN A 207 -16.08 -18.00 -14.38
CA ASN A 207 -15.76 -16.71 -14.95
C ASN A 207 -16.39 -15.57 -14.12
N ASP A 208 -15.75 -14.39 -14.12
CA ASP A 208 -16.30 -13.18 -13.49
C ASP A 208 -17.51 -12.65 -14.30
N GLU A 209 -18.47 -12.00 -13.64
CA GLU A 209 -19.80 -11.64 -14.16
C GLU A 209 -19.75 -10.69 -15.38
N THR A 210 -18.62 -10.01 -15.59
CA THR A 210 -18.41 -9.07 -16.69
C THR A 210 -17.93 -9.72 -18.00
N SER A 211 -17.43 -10.96 -17.97
CA SER A 211 -16.90 -11.64 -19.16
C SER A 211 -17.93 -12.56 -19.83
N THR A 212 -18.23 -12.28 -21.10
CA THR A 212 -19.05 -13.17 -21.95
C THR A 212 -18.33 -14.49 -22.27
N VAL A 213 -19.09 -15.56 -22.48
CA VAL A 213 -18.51 -16.85 -22.91
C VAL A 213 -17.94 -16.71 -24.31
N ASN A 214 -16.63 -16.95 -24.47
CA ASN A 214 -15.95 -16.89 -25.75
C ASN A 214 -15.01 -18.10 -25.92
N LEU A 215 -15.52 -19.19 -26.51
CA LEU A 215 -14.75 -20.40 -26.77
C LEU A 215 -13.68 -20.25 -27.88
N LYS A 216 -13.61 -19.08 -28.53
CA LYS A 216 -12.58 -18.71 -29.51
C LYS A 216 -11.63 -17.62 -28.99
N ALA A 217 -11.69 -17.30 -27.69
CA ALA A 217 -10.83 -16.31 -27.06
C ALA A 217 -9.35 -16.65 -27.25
N THR A 218 -8.54 -15.60 -27.39
CA THR A 218 -7.09 -15.63 -27.35
C THR A 218 -6.58 -15.19 -25.98
N LEU A 219 -5.28 -15.32 -25.71
CA LEU A 219 -4.65 -14.79 -24.50
C LEU A 219 -4.92 -13.28 -24.33
N HIS A 220 -4.82 -12.52 -25.43
CA HIS A 220 -5.20 -11.10 -25.48
C HIS A 220 -6.64 -10.88 -25.02
N TRP A 221 -7.61 -11.57 -25.62
CA TRP A 221 -9.03 -11.41 -25.28
C TRP A 221 -9.29 -11.77 -23.81
N GLY A 222 -8.71 -12.87 -23.34
CA GLY A 222 -8.83 -13.30 -21.94
C GLY A 222 -8.24 -12.30 -20.96
N PHE A 223 -7.16 -11.61 -21.33
CA PHE A 223 -6.54 -10.55 -20.53
C PHE A 223 -7.39 -9.26 -20.54
N VAL A 224 -7.79 -8.78 -21.72
CA VAL A 224 -8.52 -7.51 -21.94
C VAL A 224 -9.90 -7.51 -21.28
N PHE A 225 -10.66 -8.58 -21.51
CA PHE A 225 -11.98 -8.78 -20.91
C PHE A 225 -11.91 -9.44 -19.52
N SER A 226 -10.70 -9.79 -19.06
CA SER A 226 -10.44 -10.30 -17.71
C SER A 226 -11.07 -11.66 -17.40
N CYS A 227 -11.24 -12.53 -18.39
CA CYS A 227 -11.78 -13.87 -18.20
C CYS A 227 -10.90 -14.73 -17.27
N ASN A 228 -11.48 -15.42 -16.28
CA ASN A 228 -10.72 -16.28 -15.35
C ASN A 228 -10.41 -17.64 -15.99
N THR A 229 -11.40 -18.22 -16.67
CA THR A 229 -11.31 -19.57 -17.24
C THR A 229 -10.38 -19.65 -18.46
N SER A 230 -10.11 -18.52 -19.13
CA SER A 230 -9.02 -18.40 -20.11
C SER A 230 -7.65 -18.66 -19.48
N PHE A 231 -7.42 -18.24 -18.23
CA PHE A 231 -6.14 -18.40 -17.55
C PHE A 231 -6.03 -19.78 -16.90
N THR A 232 -7.10 -20.29 -16.28
CA THR A 232 -7.11 -21.67 -15.73
C THR A 232 -7.05 -22.72 -16.86
N GLY A 233 -7.66 -22.46 -18.01
CA GLY A 233 -7.53 -23.29 -19.21
C GLY A 233 -6.11 -23.36 -19.79
N LEU A 234 -5.18 -22.52 -19.31
CA LEU A 234 -3.75 -22.53 -19.66
C LEU A 234 -2.87 -23.12 -18.55
N PHE A 235 -3.46 -23.83 -17.57
CA PHE A 235 -2.77 -24.44 -16.43
C PHE A 235 -1.45 -25.14 -16.78
N ASP A 236 -1.48 -26.07 -17.75
CA ASP A 236 -0.30 -26.84 -18.15
C ASP A 236 0.79 -25.95 -18.77
N LYS A 237 0.41 -24.85 -19.43
CA LYS A 237 1.35 -23.87 -20.00
C LYS A 237 1.95 -22.95 -18.96
N ALA A 238 1.16 -22.54 -17.97
CA ALA A 238 1.69 -21.79 -16.83
C ALA A 238 2.59 -22.66 -15.94
N ALA A 239 2.39 -23.99 -15.90
CA ALA A 239 3.23 -24.90 -15.13
C ALA A 239 4.67 -25.03 -15.68
N ASP A 240 4.88 -24.78 -16.99
CA ASP A 240 6.23 -24.70 -17.59
C ASP A 240 7.01 -23.46 -17.09
N THR A 241 6.31 -22.43 -16.62
CA THR A 241 6.86 -21.14 -16.14
C THR A 241 6.12 -20.65 -14.88
N PRO A 242 6.26 -21.32 -13.72
CA PRO A 242 5.39 -21.08 -12.57
C PRO A 242 5.43 -19.63 -12.08
N VAL A 243 4.25 -19.03 -11.87
CA VAL A 243 4.12 -17.60 -11.53
C VAL A 243 4.92 -17.18 -10.29
N SER A 244 5.14 -18.08 -9.32
CA SER A 244 6.00 -17.84 -8.15
C SER A 244 7.47 -17.58 -8.48
N GLN A 245 8.01 -18.27 -9.49
CA GLN A 245 9.38 -18.08 -9.96
C GLN A 245 9.48 -16.79 -10.77
N GLU A 246 8.54 -16.56 -11.69
CA GLU A 246 8.55 -15.43 -12.60
C GLU A 246 8.29 -14.09 -11.86
N SER A 247 7.40 -14.11 -10.84
CA SER A 247 7.21 -13.01 -9.86
C SER A 247 8.53 -12.57 -9.21
N THR A 248 9.34 -13.55 -8.81
CA THR A 248 10.64 -13.29 -8.17
C THR A 248 11.66 -12.78 -9.18
N LYS A 249 11.68 -13.40 -10.37
CA LYS A 249 12.74 -13.27 -11.38
C LYS A 249 12.62 -12.04 -12.27
N TYR A 250 11.40 -11.53 -12.50
CA TYR A 250 11.15 -10.37 -13.36
C TYR A 250 10.45 -9.20 -12.67
N PHE A 251 9.66 -9.45 -11.62
CA PHE A 251 8.91 -8.42 -10.87
C PHE A 251 9.49 -8.11 -9.48
N GLY A 252 10.59 -8.78 -9.08
CA GLY A 252 11.25 -8.55 -7.79
C GLY A 252 10.42 -8.90 -6.55
N LEU A 253 9.25 -9.53 -6.72
CA LEU A 253 8.36 -9.98 -5.65
C LEU A 253 9.01 -11.15 -4.88
N ASN A 254 8.48 -11.52 -3.71
CA ASN A 254 9.06 -12.52 -2.80
C ASN A 254 10.52 -12.24 -2.35
N GLN A 255 11.09 -11.08 -2.69
CA GLN A 255 12.42 -10.64 -2.25
C GLN A 255 12.31 -9.54 -1.19
N PRO A 256 13.31 -9.39 -0.30
CA PRO A 256 13.30 -8.31 0.67
C PRO A 256 13.56 -6.95 0.00
N TRP A 257 12.63 -5.99 0.12
CA TRP A 257 12.87 -4.61 -0.34
C TRP A 257 13.33 -3.74 0.84
N ASP A 258 14.29 -2.85 0.55
CA ASP A 258 14.66 -1.76 1.45
C ASP A 258 13.97 -0.47 0.99
N LEU A 259 13.15 0.10 1.87
CA LEU A 259 12.46 1.38 1.65
C LEU A 259 13.23 2.56 2.28
N GLY A 260 14.29 2.26 3.03
CA GLY A 260 15.12 3.19 3.82
C GLY A 260 14.55 3.50 5.20
N LEU A 261 13.52 2.77 5.64
CA LEU A 261 12.83 2.98 6.91
C LEU A 261 13.45 2.23 8.10
N GLY A 262 14.52 1.47 7.88
CA GLY A 262 15.27 0.76 8.93
C GLY A 262 15.29 -0.74 8.69
N ALA A 263 15.74 -1.52 9.68
CA ALA A 263 15.98 -2.96 9.55
C ALA A 263 14.73 -3.84 9.40
N THR A 264 13.54 -3.24 9.23
CA THR A 264 12.30 -3.95 8.95
C THR A 264 12.21 -4.21 7.45
N LEU A 265 12.80 -5.33 7.03
CA LEU A 265 12.80 -5.82 5.64
C LEU A 265 11.38 -5.87 5.08
N TYR A 266 11.09 -5.10 4.04
CA TYR A 266 9.83 -5.28 3.31
C TYR A 266 9.80 -6.67 2.67
N GLY A 267 8.62 -7.25 2.50
CA GLY A 267 8.44 -8.68 2.23
C GLY A 267 7.85 -9.41 3.45
N VAL A 268 8.16 -8.94 4.68
CA VAL A 268 7.37 -9.25 5.90
C VAL A 268 7.39 -8.04 6.84
N VAL A 269 6.27 -7.35 7.01
CA VAL A 269 6.08 -6.39 8.12
C VAL A 269 4.84 -6.81 8.90
N ASP A 270 4.98 -6.91 10.22
CA ASP A 270 3.94 -7.39 11.15
C ASP A 270 3.31 -8.74 10.79
N GLY A 271 4.09 -9.61 10.15
CA GLY A 271 3.66 -10.96 9.72
C GLY A 271 2.85 -10.99 8.43
N VAL A 272 2.72 -9.84 7.75
CA VAL A 272 1.89 -9.68 6.57
C VAL A 272 2.78 -9.46 5.35
N ALA A 273 2.82 -10.47 4.47
CA ALA A 273 3.78 -10.57 3.38
C ALA A 273 3.14 -10.32 2.01
N ALA A 274 3.91 -9.68 1.13
CA ALA A 274 3.75 -9.87 -0.30
C ALA A 274 4.21 -11.29 -0.63
N ASN A 275 3.28 -12.17 -1.02
CA ASN A 275 3.53 -13.59 -1.14
C ASN A 275 2.95 -14.13 -2.44
N VAL A 276 3.80 -14.76 -3.26
CA VAL A 276 3.40 -15.63 -4.36
C VAL A 276 3.99 -17.01 -4.06
N PRO A 277 3.25 -17.89 -3.37
CA PRO A 277 3.78 -19.16 -2.91
C PRO A 277 3.94 -20.14 -4.09
N THR A 278 4.64 -21.26 -3.86
CA THR A 278 4.66 -22.34 -4.84
C THR A 278 3.48 -23.26 -4.60
N ALA A 279 2.42 -23.13 -5.40
CA ALA A 279 1.23 -23.96 -5.32
C ALA A 279 1.23 -25.12 -6.34
N LYS A 280 0.20 -25.98 -6.22
CA LYS A 280 -0.14 -27.07 -7.15
C LYS A 280 -1.66 -27.26 -7.18
N GLY A 281 -2.17 -27.93 -8.22
CA GLY A 281 -3.60 -28.27 -8.31
C GLY A 281 -4.50 -27.04 -8.22
N GLN A 282 -5.57 -27.12 -7.44
CA GLN A 282 -6.56 -26.04 -7.32
C GLN A 282 -5.95 -24.71 -6.86
N ASP A 283 -4.97 -24.74 -5.97
CA ASP A 283 -4.32 -23.52 -5.49
C ASP A 283 -3.55 -22.84 -6.62
N PHE A 284 -2.77 -23.60 -7.40
CA PHE A 284 -2.08 -23.03 -8.58
C PHE A 284 -3.07 -22.51 -9.62
N ALA A 285 -4.18 -23.20 -9.86
CA ALA A 285 -5.24 -22.71 -10.75
C ALA A 285 -5.84 -21.38 -10.27
N ALA A 286 -6.02 -21.21 -8.95
CA ALA A 286 -6.46 -19.94 -8.36
C ALA A 286 -5.42 -18.82 -8.52
N GLU A 287 -4.13 -19.15 -8.39
CA GLU A 287 -3.02 -18.20 -8.55
C GLU A 287 -2.94 -17.60 -9.97
N LEU A 288 -3.31 -18.36 -11.01
CA LEU A 288 -3.27 -17.88 -12.40
C LEU A 288 -4.13 -16.65 -12.67
N PHE A 289 -5.14 -16.37 -11.83
CA PHE A 289 -5.94 -15.16 -11.87
C PHE A 289 -5.87 -14.32 -10.59
N GLY A 290 -4.85 -14.53 -9.75
CA GLY A 290 -4.55 -13.71 -8.56
C GLY A 290 -5.38 -14.03 -7.32
N GLN A 291 -5.97 -15.22 -7.23
CA GLN A 291 -6.59 -15.77 -6.02
C GLN A 291 -5.66 -16.82 -5.38
N GLY A 292 -6.20 -17.67 -4.50
CA GLY A 292 -5.43 -18.71 -3.79
C GLY A 292 -4.73 -18.13 -2.57
N ALA A 293 -3.45 -18.48 -2.40
CA ALA A 293 -2.62 -18.00 -1.29
C ALA A 293 -1.74 -16.80 -1.65
N ILE A 294 -2.01 -16.14 -2.80
CA ILE A 294 -1.35 -14.88 -3.16
C ILE A 294 -1.88 -13.74 -2.28
N THR A 295 -0.96 -12.97 -1.71
CA THR A 295 -1.27 -11.74 -0.98
C THR A 295 -0.40 -10.59 -1.47
N MET A 296 -1.01 -9.42 -1.67
CA MET A 296 -0.37 -8.21 -2.15
C MET A 296 -0.93 -6.96 -1.44
N SER A 297 -0.10 -5.92 -1.38
CA SER A 297 -0.54 -4.54 -1.11
C SER A 297 -0.50 -3.69 -2.39
N PRO A 298 -1.14 -2.50 -2.41
CA PRO A 298 -1.00 -1.53 -3.48
C PRO A 298 0.45 -1.18 -3.82
N LEU A 299 1.37 -1.16 -2.83
CA LEU A 299 2.80 -0.98 -3.12
C LEU A 299 3.37 -2.08 -4.04
N ASN A 300 3.00 -3.35 -3.83
CA ASN A 300 3.41 -4.44 -4.72
C ASN A 300 2.82 -4.30 -6.11
N MET A 301 1.52 -4.04 -6.18
CA MET A 301 0.81 -4.01 -7.45
C MET A 301 1.16 -2.76 -8.28
N ALA A 302 1.51 -1.64 -7.63
CA ALA A 302 2.09 -0.47 -8.30
C ALA A 302 3.48 -0.81 -8.86
N SER A 303 4.29 -1.60 -8.16
CA SER A 303 5.59 -2.08 -8.64
C SER A 303 5.45 -3.04 -9.84
N VAL A 304 4.40 -3.85 -9.89
CA VAL A 304 4.07 -4.67 -11.08
C VAL A 304 3.75 -3.77 -12.29
N ALA A 305 2.92 -2.73 -12.13
CA ALA A 305 2.66 -1.78 -13.20
C ALA A 305 3.91 -0.97 -13.62
N ALA A 306 4.72 -0.53 -12.65
CA ALA A 306 6.00 0.14 -12.90
C ALA A 306 6.97 -0.74 -13.70
N THR A 307 7.03 -2.04 -13.37
CA THR A 307 7.86 -3.02 -14.08
C THR A 307 7.45 -3.15 -15.55
N VAL A 308 6.15 -3.10 -15.85
CA VAL A 308 5.65 -3.09 -17.24
C VAL A 308 5.89 -1.75 -17.94
N ASP A 309 5.76 -0.60 -17.26
CA ASP A 309 6.04 0.71 -17.89
C ASP A 309 7.53 0.87 -18.21
N ALA A 310 8.42 0.56 -17.25
CA ALA A 310 9.87 0.65 -17.42
C ALA A 310 10.49 -0.51 -18.23
N GLY A 311 9.79 -1.64 -18.38
CA GLY A 311 10.30 -2.87 -19.02
C GLY A 311 11.24 -3.72 -18.15
N GLN A 312 11.47 -3.31 -16.91
CA GLN A 312 12.25 -4.02 -15.89
C GLN A 312 11.86 -3.55 -14.48
N PHE A 313 12.07 -4.40 -13.47
CA PHE A 313 11.81 -4.05 -12.08
C PHE A 313 12.81 -3.01 -11.55
N HIS A 314 12.27 -1.98 -10.92
CA HIS A 314 13.00 -1.03 -10.07
C HIS A 314 12.43 -1.11 -8.66
N GLN A 315 13.24 -1.49 -7.67
CA GLN A 315 12.78 -1.64 -6.29
C GLN A 315 12.19 -0.34 -5.77
N PRO A 316 10.93 -0.35 -5.28
CA PRO A 316 10.35 0.79 -4.61
C PRO A 316 11.17 1.25 -3.40
N TYR A 317 11.42 2.55 -3.28
CA TYR A 317 12.07 3.15 -2.11
C TYR A 317 11.41 4.48 -1.71
N LEU A 318 11.39 4.75 -0.40
CA LEU A 318 10.82 5.97 0.17
C LEU A 318 11.87 6.97 0.60
N VAL A 319 12.97 6.54 1.24
CA VAL A 319 14.02 7.45 1.71
C VAL A 319 15.11 7.58 0.65
N THR A 320 15.49 8.81 0.32
CA THR A 320 16.54 9.07 -0.67
C THR A 320 17.90 8.52 -0.21
N GLY A 321 18.68 7.99 -1.17
CA GLY A 321 19.97 7.34 -0.88
C GLY A 321 19.87 5.87 -0.45
N THR A 322 18.66 5.33 -0.26
CA THR A 322 18.41 3.89 -0.09
C THR A 322 18.99 3.10 -1.26
N LYS A 323 19.58 1.94 -0.97
CA LYS A 323 20.19 1.06 -1.98
C LYS A 323 19.28 -0.15 -2.21
N PRO A 324 18.93 -0.49 -3.45
CA PRO A 324 18.16 -1.70 -3.74
C PRO A 324 18.85 -2.97 -3.21
N THR A 325 18.06 -3.84 -2.59
CA THR A 325 18.44 -5.16 -2.05
C THR A 325 17.83 -6.30 -2.87
N ALA A 326 16.67 -6.05 -3.48
CA ALA A 326 16.02 -6.92 -4.43
C ALA A 326 16.38 -6.54 -5.87
N HIS A 327 16.52 -7.56 -6.72
CA HIS A 327 16.89 -7.41 -8.12
C HIS A 327 16.11 -8.39 -8.99
N ALA A 328 15.67 -7.94 -10.16
CA ALA A 328 15.03 -8.79 -11.16
C ALA A 328 15.71 -8.60 -12.53
N GLN A 329 15.44 -9.52 -13.44
CA GLN A 329 15.86 -9.42 -14.83
C GLN A 329 14.92 -8.49 -15.61
N PRO A 330 15.38 -7.84 -16.70
CA PRO A 330 14.49 -7.14 -17.62
C PRO A 330 13.48 -8.10 -18.26
N LEU A 331 12.25 -7.64 -18.51
CA LEU A 331 11.19 -8.44 -19.15
C LEU A 331 11.63 -8.93 -20.55
N GLY A 332 12.40 -8.12 -21.25
CA GLY A 332 12.77 -8.32 -22.64
C GLY A 332 11.75 -7.72 -23.60
N LYS A 333 12.24 -7.16 -24.72
CA LYS A 333 11.49 -6.23 -25.58
C LYS A 333 10.13 -6.77 -26.06
N THR A 334 10.06 -8.05 -26.44
CA THR A 334 8.82 -8.66 -26.95
C THR A 334 7.75 -8.70 -25.86
N VAL A 335 8.05 -9.37 -24.74
CA VAL A 335 7.14 -9.53 -23.60
C VAL A 335 6.71 -8.17 -23.05
N ASP A 336 7.64 -7.22 -22.92
CA ASP A 336 7.36 -5.84 -22.54
C ASP A 336 6.34 -5.17 -23.48
N SER A 337 6.59 -5.22 -24.80
CA SER A 337 5.70 -4.61 -25.78
C SER A 337 4.31 -5.24 -25.85
N GLU A 338 4.22 -6.56 -25.65
CA GLU A 338 2.97 -7.31 -25.65
C GLU A 338 2.14 -7.04 -24.39
N LEU A 339 2.76 -6.99 -23.21
CA LEU A 339 2.10 -6.59 -21.96
C LEU A 339 1.63 -5.14 -22.01
N LYS A 340 2.46 -4.21 -22.48
CA LYS A 340 2.08 -2.80 -22.69
C LYS A 340 0.89 -2.66 -23.64
N SER A 341 0.86 -3.42 -24.74
CA SER A 341 -0.27 -3.43 -25.68
C SER A 341 -1.54 -3.96 -25.02
N MET A 342 -1.49 -5.14 -24.39
CA MET A 342 -2.66 -5.74 -23.75
C MET A 342 -3.21 -4.87 -22.61
N MET A 343 -2.35 -4.22 -21.81
CA MET A 343 -2.79 -3.27 -20.78
C MET A 343 -3.35 -1.96 -21.36
N ARG A 344 -2.91 -1.54 -22.55
CA ARG A 344 -3.55 -0.43 -23.26
C ARG A 344 -4.94 -0.83 -23.77
N ASP A 345 -5.09 -2.04 -24.28
CA ASP A 345 -6.35 -2.54 -24.84
C ASP A 345 -7.43 -2.76 -23.75
N VAL A 346 -7.03 -3.11 -22.53
CA VAL A 346 -7.91 -3.07 -21.33
C VAL A 346 -8.58 -1.71 -21.13
N VAL A 347 -7.94 -0.61 -21.54
CA VAL A 347 -8.48 0.76 -21.46
C VAL A 347 -9.25 1.15 -22.74
N THR A 348 -8.81 0.76 -23.93
CA THR A 348 -9.45 1.22 -25.18
C THR A 348 -10.67 0.42 -25.60
N GLU A 349 -10.77 -0.84 -25.18
CA GLU A 349 -11.90 -1.72 -25.52
C GLU A 349 -12.35 -2.65 -24.37
N GLY A 350 -11.52 -2.82 -23.34
CA GLY A 350 -11.74 -3.78 -22.26
C GLY A 350 -12.30 -3.21 -20.96
N THR A 351 -11.99 -3.94 -19.89
CA THR A 351 -12.63 -3.80 -18.56
C THR A 351 -12.35 -2.50 -17.80
N ALA A 352 -11.40 -1.65 -18.23
CA ALA A 352 -11.08 -0.37 -17.58
C ALA A 352 -11.50 0.85 -18.42
N HIS A 353 -12.29 0.64 -19.47
CA HIS A 353 -12.72 1.67 -20.42
C HIS A 353 -13.45 2.83 -19.74
N ASP A 354 -14.42 2.56 -18.87
CA ASP A 354 -15.27 3.61 -18.31
C ASP A 354 -14.50 4.53 -17.35
N SER A 355 -13.54 4.00 -16.58
CA SER A 355 -12.66 4.82 -15.72
C SER A 355 -11.69 5.72 -16.50
N PHE A 356 -11.12 5.23 -17.61
CA PHE A 356 -9.94 5.85 -18.23
C PHE A 356 -10.13 6.41 -19.65
N SER A 357 -11.27 6.17 -20.31
CA SER A 357 -11.54 6.65 -21.68
C SER A 357 -11.40 8.18 -21.86
N ALA A 358 -11.67 8.96 -20.82
CA ALA A 358 -11.53 10.42 -20.81
C ALA A 358 -10.20 10.93 -20.20
N VAL A 359 -9.35 10.05 -19.65
CA VAL A 359 -8.09 10.45 -19.00
C VAL A 359 -7.02 10.67 -20.06
N THR A 360 -6.32 11.81 -19.96
CA THR A 360 -5.21 12.16 -20.86
C THR A 360 -3.97 12.54 -20.04
N PRO A 361 -2.73 12.21 -20.47
CA PRO A 361 -2.35 11.36 -21.63
C PRO A 361 -2.88 9.92 -21.58
N ALA A 362 -2.61 9.13 -22.63
CA ALA A 362 -3.08 7.75 -22.72
C ALA A 362 -2.61 6.88 -21.54
N VAL A 363 -3.56 6.26 -20.83
CA VAL A 363 -3.33 5.32 -19.72
C VAL A 363 -3.33 3.87 -20.22
N SER A 364 -2.50 3.02 -19.64
CA SER A 364 -2.59 1.56 -19.74
C SER A 364 -2.93 0.99 -18.36
N ALA A 365 -3.80 -0.01 -18.26
CA ALA A 365 -4.33 -0.48 -16.98
C ALA A 365 -4.63 -1.98 -16.93
N LYS A 366 -4.87 -2.49 -15.72
CA LYS A 366 -5.53 -3.78 -15.49
C LYS A 366 -6.45 -3.70 -14.28
N THR A 367 -7.72 -4.06 -14.47
CA THR A 367 -8.72 -4.29 -13.43
C THR A 367 -8.41 -5.53 -12.58
N GLY A 368 -8.82 -5.50 -11.32
CA GLY A 368 -9.00 -6.70 -10.51
C GLY A 368 -10.29 -6.64 -9.70
N THR A 369 -10.87 -7.83 -9.53
CA THR A 369 -11.89 -8.15 -8.55
C THR A 369 -11.30 -9.32 -7.76
N ALA A 370 -11.40 -9.28 -6.42
CA ALA A 370 -10.91 -10.36 -5.58
C ALA A 370 -11.93 -10.74 -4.51
N GLN A 371 -12.22 -12.03 -4.36
CA GLN A 371 -13.17 -12.50 -3.34
C GLN A 371 -12.55 -12.38 -1.94
N ALA A 372 -13.26 -11.70 -1.03
CA ALA A 372 -12.87 -11.53 0.36
C ALA A 372 -14.04 -11.69 1.33
N THR A 373 -13.75 -11.72 2.63
CA THR A 373 -14.79 -11.79 3.67
C THR A 373 -15.50 -10.44 3.77
N GLY A 374 -16.80 -10.41 3.47
CA GLY A 374 -17.66 -9.22 3.57
C GLY A 374 -17.93 -8.50 2.24
N GLY A 375 -17.33 -8.95 1.14
CA GLY A 375 -17.52 -8.37 -0.20
C GLY A 375 -16.35 -8.69 -1.12
N GLU A 376 -16.42 -8.25 -2.37
CA GLU A 376 -15.29 -8.31 -3.29
C GLU A 376 -14.46 -7.04 -3.19
N ASP A 377 -13.14 -7.19 -3.20
CA ASP A 377 -12.19 -6.08 -3.20
C ASP A 377 -12.00 -5.54 -4.62
N SER A 378 -12.07 -4.21 -4.74
CA SER A 378 -11.85 -3.49 -5.99
C SER A 378 -10.37 -3.19 -6.13
N TRP A 379 -9.77 -3.68 -7.22
CA TRP A 379 -8.39 -3.42 -7.55
C TRP A 379 -8.27 -2.75 -8.91
N MET A 380 -7.32 -1.84 -9.03
CA MET A 380 -6.85 -1.34 -10.31
C MET A 380 -5.35 -1.12 -10.24
N ILE A 381 -4.64 -1.50 -11.30
CA ILE A 381 -3.29 -1.01 -11.58
C ILE A 381 -3.29 -0.23 -12.89
N ALA A 382 -2.48 0.81 -12.97
CA ALA A 382 -2.35 1.63 -14.16
C ALA A 382 -0.94 2.21 -14.31
N PHE A 383 -0.57 2.60 -15.53
CA PHE A 383 0.58 3.47 -15.77
C PHE A 383 0.31 4.47 -16.90
N GLN A 384 0.99 5.60 -16.82
CA GLN A 384 0.89 6.72 -17.75
C GLN A 384 2.19 7.54 -17.67
N GLY A 385 3.00 7.50 -18.74
CA GLY A 385 4.15 8.40 -18.90
C GLY A 385 5.17 8.38 -17.76
N ASN A 386 5.66 7.19 -17.38
CA ASN A 386 6.61 6.96 -16.26
C ASN A 386 5.99 7.11 -14.85
N ILE A 387 4.67 7.28 -14.74
CA ILE A 387 3.92 7.23 -13.48
C ILE A 387 3.12 5.93 -13.43
N ALA A 388 3.41 5.08 -12.46
CA ALA A 388 2.69 3.84 -12.21
C ALA A 388 1.89 3.92 -10.90
N VAL A 389 0.71 3.34 -10.88
CA VAL A 389 -0.27 3.49 -9.80
C VAL A 389 -0.94 2.15 -9.51
N ALA A 390 -1.23 1.89 -8.24
CA ALA A 390 -2.21 0.88 -7.85
C ALA A 390 -3.13 1.42 -6.75
N CYS A 391 -4.38 0.94 -6.78
CA CYS A 391 -5.39 1.22 -5.78
C CYS A 391 -6.12 -0.08 -5.40
N LEU A 392 -6.36 -0.23 -4.10
CA LEU A 392 -7.24 -1.22 -3.47
C LEU A 392 -8.36 -0.46 -2.76
N VAL A 393 -9.60 -0.88 -2.98
CA VAL A 393 -10.74 -0.51 -2.12
C VAL A 393 -11.38 -1.80 -1.58
N GLU A 394 -11.26 -2.04 -0.26
CA GLU A 394 -11.84 -3.23 0.36
C GLU A 394 -13.37 -3.20 0.27
N GLY A 395 -13.98 -4.31 -0.16
CA GLY A 395 -15.42 -4.37 -0.43
C GLY A 395 -15.92 -3.42 -1.54
N GLY A 396 -15.03 -2.88 -2.36
CA GLY A 396 -15.36 -1.93 -3.43
C GLY A 396 -16.04 -2.54 -4.67
N GLY A 397 -16.13 -3.87 -4.76
CA GLY A 397 -16.67 -4.60 -5.92
C GLY A 397 -15.72 -4.61 -7.12
N PHE A 398 -16.28 -4.69 -8.33
CA PHE A 398 -15.51 -4.69 -9.59
C PHE A 398 -14.48 -3.53 -9.66
N GLY A 399 -13.27 -3.81 -10.15
CA GLY A 399 -12.14 -2.86 -10.19
C GLY A 399 -12.46 -1.48 -10.79
N ASP A 400 -13.29 -1.44 -11.83
CA ASP A 400 -13.70 -0.22 -12.55
C ASP A 400 -14.81 0.58 -11.83
N LYS A 401 -15.29 0.16 -10.66
CA LYS A 401 -16.36 0.85 -9.90
C LYS A 401 -15.90 1.53 -8.62
N ALA A 402 -14.66 1.30 -8.17
CA ALA A 402 -14.05 2.05 -7.06
C ALA A 402 -12.57 2.38 -7.31
N ALA A 403 -11.70 1.38 -7.46
CA ALA A 403 -10.26 1.61 -7.62
C ALA A 403 -9.91 2.35 -8.93
N GLY A 404 -10.58 2.00 -10.05
CA GLY A 404 -10.43 2.69 -11.34
C GLY A 404 -10.75 4.18 -11.28
N PRO A 405 -11.95 4.58 -10.82
CA PRO A 405 -12.31 5.99 -10.65
C PRO A 405 -11.39 6.78 -9.71
N GLU A 406 -10.86 6.17 -8.64
CA GLU A 406 -9.89 6.84 -7.76
C GLU A 406 -8.55 7.10 -8.46
N ILE A 407 -7.99 6.13 -9.19
CA ILE A 407 -6.77 6.34 -9.99
C ILE A 407 -7.02 7.38 -11.08
N ALA A 408 -8.17 7.35 -11.76
CA ALA A 408 -8.53 8.32 -12.78
C ALA A 408 -8.63 9.75 -12.20
N ALA A 409 -9.22 9.92 -11.02
CA ALA A 409 -9.27 11.20 -10.31
C ALA A 409 -7.85 11.71 -9.94
N MET A 410 -7.00 10.83 -9.40
CA MET A 410 -5.62 11.15 -9.05
C MET A 410 -4.81 11.58 -10.28
N LEU A 411 -4.86 10.80 -11.38
CA LEU A 411 -4.15 11.13 -12.62
C LEU A 411 -4.63 12.46 -13.23
N ASN A 412 -5.93 12.71 -13.24
CA ASN A 412 -6.48 13.97 -13.75
C ASN A 412 -6.01 15.18 -12.91
N ALA A 413 -5.99 15.06 -11.58
CA ALA A 413 -5.45 16.10 -10.69
C ALA A 413 -3.92 16.28 -10.87
N ALA A 414 -3.17 15.20 -11.06
CA ALA A 414 -1.74 15.25 -11.33
C ALA A 414 -1.40 15.80 -12.74
N ASN A 415 -2.29 15.69 -13.73
CA ASN A 415 -2.05 16.20 -15.07
C ASN A 415 -2.56 17.63 -15.28
N GLY A 416 -3.53 18.09 -14.50
CA GLY A 416 -4.16 19.42 -14.60
C GLY A 416 -3.40 20.58 -13.93
N HIS A 417 -2.19 20.34 -13.40
CA HIS A 417 -1.37 21.31 -12.66
C HIS A 417 0.02 21.49 -13.28
#